data_AF-A0A401RL63-F1
#
_entry.id   AF-A0A401RL63-F1
#
_cell.length_a   1.000
_cell.length_b   1.000
_cell.length_c   1.000
_cell.angle_alpha   90.00
_cell.angle_beta   90.00
_cell.angle_gamma   90.00
#
_symmetry.space_group_name_H-M   'P 1'
#
loop_
_entity.id
_entity.type
_entity.pdbx_description
1 polymer ?
#
loop_
_entity_poly.entity_id
_entity_poly.type
_entity_poly.pdbx_seq_one_letter_code
_entity_poly.pdbx_strand_id
1 'polypeptide(L)'
;MNLLKDFPAISTMITSIFAENFGFSVALIRGFLCKANLIDKMETFWAGNIITQGDNIQAGREQETFPFMDHQRTEIIQEETIIKQSDIRTDICEGIGSKDPSMEKKQTAMIENVSTLHSDKRKEIFLQRISYLSGDMREFGYWMKEKNIIFQLIDWNLRGIAQVMFVNNPLSGIIILAGLIVQNRWWALNGFIGTVFSTVAAILLSQNRSAIAAGLYGYNGTLVGLLMAVFCDKGDWYWWLIVAVIFMSMICPVISSALAAVMGKWDLPVFTLPFNIAVGLFMAATGHYNQHFPQIFIGPVTSSQNITWSDLSVSMLVRAIPVGVGQVYGCDNPWTGGIFLVALIISSPIICLHAAIGSTVGILAGLTLASPFQKIYDGLWSYNCVLACIAVGGMFYALTWQTHLLAIICSLFCAYLGEALMNIMSVVGLPACTLPFCLSTVTFLLMTSDNKAICKVSLSEVTYPEKNIRIYQEMKKNEQSK
;
A
#
# COMPACT_ATOMS: atom_id res chain seq x y z
N MET A 1 -12.33 -7.31 27.77
CA MET A 1 -13.41 -6.80 28.65
C MET A 1 -13.89 -5.36 28.34
N ASN A 2 -13.19 -4.55 27.53
CA ASN A 2 -13.62 -3.15 27.25
C ASN A 2 -14.36 -2.92 25.91
N LEU A 3 -14.40 -3.89 24.99
CA LEU A 3 -15.02 -3.72 23.66
C LEU A 3 -16.57 -3.69 23.65
N LEU A 4 -17.21 -4.19 24.70
CA LEU A 4 -18.67 -4.11 24.85
C LEU A 4 -19.16 -2.69 25.20
N LYS A 5 -18.28 -1.81 25.71
CA LYS A 5 -18.65 -0.43 26.09
C LYS A 5 -18.68 0.55 24.90
N ASP A 6 -17.98 0.24 23.81
CA ASP A 6 -17.80 1.16 22.67
C ASP A 6 -18.74 0.87 21.48
N PHE A 7 -19.48 -0.24 21.51
CA PHE A 7 -20.46 -0.59 20.48
C PHE A 7 -21.56 0.48 20.28
N PRO A 8 -22.12 1.09 21.35
CA PRO A 8 -23.04 2.20 21.20
C PRO A 8 -22.38 3.41 20.52
N ALA A 9 -21.09 3.66 20.75
CA ALA A 9 -20.38 4.81 20.18
C ALA A 9 -20.15 4.65 18.66
N ILE A 10 -19.78 3.45 18.20
CA ILE A 10 -19.60 3.16 16.76
C ILE A 10 -20.93 3.21 16.00
N SER A 11 -21.99 2.64 16.58
CA SER A 11 -23.34 2.71 16.02
C SER A 11 -23.86 4.15 15.97
N THR A 12 -23.63 4.93 17.02
CA THR A 12 -24.04 6.35 17.11
C THR A 12 -23.24 7.22 16.15
N MET A 13 -21.93 6.97 15.98
CA MET A 13 -21.09 7.68 15.02
C MET A 13 -21.57 7.46 13.59
N ILE A 14 -21.80 6.20 13.18
CA ILE A 14 -22.34 5.84 11.86
C ILE A 14 -23.71 6.51 11.67
N THR A 15 -24.60 6.39 12.65
CA THR A 15 -25.94 6.97 12.57
C THR A 15 -25.93 8.50 12.51
N SER A 16 -25.02 9.17 13.24
CA SER A 16 -24.87 10.64 13.21
C SER A 16 -24.31 11.14 11.88
N ILE A 17 -23.32 10.44 11.30
CA ILE A 17 -22.75 10.78 9.99
C ILE A 17 -23.82 10.68 8.89
N PHE A 18 -24.71 9.68 8.98
CA PHE A 18 -25.83 9.52 8.05
C PHE A 18 -26.99 10.50 8.30
N ALA A 19 -27.30 10.82 9.57
CA ALA A 19 -28.40 11.72 9.93
C ALA A 19 -28.07 13.20 9.67
N GLU A 20 -26.84 13.64 9.98
CA GLU A 20 -26.44 15.06 9.84
C GLU A 20 -26.18 15.46 8.39
N ASN A 21 -25.82 14.52 7.50
CA ASN A 21 -25.44 14.86 6.12
C ASN A 21 -26.48 14.45 5.05
N PHE A 22 -27.42 13.55 5.35
CA PHE A 22 -28.27 12.92 4.30
C PHE A 22 -29.78 12.94 4.57
N GLY A 23 -30.27 13.57 5.65
CA GLY A 23 -31.71 13.77 5.87
C GLY A 23 -32.56 12.50 6.00
N PHE A 24 -31.95 11.34 6.22
CA PHE A 24 -32.66 10.08 6.47
C PHE A 24 -33.20 10.03 7.92
N SER A 25 -34.43 9.55 8.09
CA SER A 25 -34.99 9.29 9.43
C SER A 25 -34.19 8.18 10.12
N VAL A 26 -33.70 8.46 11.32
CA VAL A 26 -32.98 7.52 12.22
C VAL A 26 -33.74 6.20 12.40
N ALA A 27 -35.07 6.23 12.27
CA ALA A 27 -35.94 5.05 12.34
C ALA A 27 -35.75 4.07 11.17
N LEU A 28 -35.42 4.56 9.96
CA LEU A 28 -35.25 3.72 8.77
C LEU A 28 -33.94 2.91 8.82
N ILE A 29 -32.86 3.55 9.28
CA ILE A 29 -31.54 2.93 9.44
C ILE A 29 -31.57 1.89 10.57
N ARG A 30 -32.19 2.22 11.71
CA ARG A 30 -32.42 1.25 12.79
C ARG A 30 -33.32 0.10 12.35
N GLY A 31 -34.36 0.37 11.55
CA GLY A 31 -35.22 -0.66 10.99
C GLY A 31 -34.47 -1.64 10.09
N PHE A 32 -33.54 -1.15 9.27
CA PHE A 32 -32.74 -2.00 8.37
C PHE A 32 -31.76 -2.91 9.13
N LEU A 33 -31.09 -2.36 10.15
CA LEU A 33 -30.15 -3.11 11.01
C LEU A 33 -30.86 -4.15 11.91
N CYS A 34 -32.06 -3.82 12.40
CA CYS A 34 -32.84 -4.71 13.25
C CYS A 34 -33.47 -5.86 12.45
N LYS A 35 -33.91 -5.61 11.21
CA LYS A 35 -34.53 -6.63 10.34
C LYS A 35 -33.54 -7.68 9.81
N ALA A 36 -32.24 -7.40 9.91
CA ALA A 36 -31.15 -8.31 9.51
C ALA A 36 -30.66 -9.25 10.64
N ASN A 37 -31.24 -9.20 11.85
CA ASN A 37 -30.80 -9.98 13.03
C ASN A 37 -29.29 -9.84 13.35
N LEU A 38 -28.66 -8.75 12.92
CA LEU A 38 -27.21 -8.55 13.10
C LEU A 38 -26.87 -8.30 14.58
N ILE A 39 -27.76 -7.64 15.33
CA ILE A 39 -27.54 -7.27 16.73
C ILE A 39 -27.57 -8.52 17.64
N ASP A 40 -28.57 -9.39 17.49
CA ASP A 40 -28.71 -10.61 18.31
C ASP A 40 -27.62 -11.66 18.03
N LYS A 41 -27.17 -11.77 16.77
CA LYS A 41 -26.04 -12.64 16.39
C LYS A 41 -24.70 -12.14 16.96
N MET A 42 -24.57 -10.85 17.21
CA MET A 42 -23.38 -10.27 17.82
C MET A 42 -23.33 -10.54 19.33
N GLU A 43 -24.44 -10.43 20.06
CA GLU A 43 -24.47 -10.70 21.51
C GLU A 43 -24.19 -12.17 21.85
N THR A 44 -24.72 -13.11 21.07
CA THR A 44 -24.49 -14.56 21.25
C THR A 44 -23.05 -14.99 20.93
N PHE A 45 -22.37 -14.35 19.98
CA PHE A 45 -20.96 -14.59 19.67
C PHE A 45 -20.02 -14.16 20.81
N TRP A 46 -20.34 -13.08 21.53
CA TRP A 46 -19.50 -12.58 22.62
C TRP A 46 -19.64 -13.37 23.92
N ALA A 47 -20.80 -13.96 24.19
CA ALA A 47 -20.99 -14.84 25.36
C ALA A 47 -20.16 -16.14 25.25
N GLY A 48 -19.94 -16.67 24.04
CA GLY A 48 -19.19 -17.92 23.83
C GLY A 48 -17.67 -17.81 23.94
N ASN A 49 -17.09 -16.62 23.69
CA ASN A 49 -15.62 -16.42 23.65
C ASN A 49 -14.99 -15.95 24.97
N ILE A 50 -15.79 -15.69 26.01
CA ILE A 50 -15.28 -15.35 27.35
C ILE A 50 -14.70 -16.58 28.05
N ILE A 51 -15.18 -17.78 27.71
CA ILE A 51 -14.79 -19.04 28.36
C ILE A 51 -13.43 -19.54 27.83
N THR A 52 -13.09 -19.29 26.55
CA THR A 52 -11.84 -19.77 25.93
C THR A 52 -10.64 -18.83 26.13
N GLN A 53 -10.86 -17.58 26.56
CA GLN A 53 -9.77 -16.63 26.86
C GLN A 53 -9.14 -16.83 28.25
N GLY A 54 -9.83 -17.50 29.18
CA GLY A 54 -9.30 -17.77 30.53
C GLY A 54 -8.09 -18.70 30.54
N ASP A 55 -8.10 -19.73 29.70
CA ASP A 55 -7.12 -20.82 29.77
C ASP A 55 -5.79 -20.50 29.05
N ASN A 56 -5.79 -19.61 28.05
CA ASN A 56 -4.58 -19.26 27.30
C ASN A 56 -3.71 -18.16 27.96
N ILE A 57 -4.22 -17.48 29.00
CA ILE A 57 -3.49 -16.38 29.68
C ILE A 57 -2.56 -16.90 30.79
N GLN A 58 -2.71 -18.16 31.23
CA GLN A 58 -1.80 -18.77 32.22
C GLN A 58 -0.53 -19.40 31.63
N ALA A 59 -0.49 -19.71 30.33
CA ALA A 59 0.66 -20.41 29.73
C ALA A 59 1.80 -19.50 29.20
N GLY A 60 1.58 -18.18 29.09
CA GLY A 60 2.53 -17.24 28.44
C GLY A 60 3.28 -16.29 29.38
N ARG A 61 3.36 -16.60 30.69
CA ARG A 61 3.88 -15.64 31.70
C ARG A 61 5.27 -15.94 32.23
N GLU A 62 6.02 -16.85 31.60
CA GLU A 62 7.43 -17.08 31.92
C GLU A 62 8.28 -16.85 30.67
N GLN A 63 9.26 -15.96 30.79
CA GLN A 63 10.28 -15.52 29.81
C GLN A 63 9.89 -14.39 28.85
N GLU A 64 10.06 -13.14 29.32
CA GLU A 64 10.61 -12.05 28.51
C GLU A 64 11.06 -10.91 29.46
N THR A 65 12.36 -10.72 29.60
CA THR A 65 12.98 -9.63 30.37
C THR A 65 13.06 -8.36 29.51
N PHE A 66 12.50 -7.27 30.02
CA PHE A 66 12.33 -5.97 29.37
C PHE A 66 13.64 -5.15 29.22
N PRO A 67 13.82 -4.39 28.13
CA PRO A 67 14.84 -3.35 28.03
C PRO A 67 14.28 -1.98 28.43
N PHE A 68 14.20 -1.71 29.74
CA PHE A 68 13.92 -0.36 30.27
C PHE A 68 15.22 0.38 30.68
N MET A 69 16.40 -0.23 30.48
CA MET A 69 17.69 0.31 30.90
C MET A 69 18.43 1.16 29.84
N ASP A 70 17.90 1.29 28.62
CA ASP A 70 18.59 2.07 27.56
C ASP A 70 18.35 3.59 27.64
N HIS A 71 17.28 4.04 28.30
CA HIS A 71 16.99 5.47 28.40
C HIS A 71 17.97 6.18 29.36
N GLN A 72 18.35 5.54 30.47
CA GLN A 72 19.40 6.06 31.37
C GLN A 72 20.79 5.96 30.74
N ARG A 73 21.07 4.89 29.98
CA ARG A 73 22.37 4.72 29.32
C ARG A 73 22.61 5.76 28.22
N THR A 74 21.56 6.17 27.51
CA THR A 74 21.63 7.21 26.47
C THR A 74 21.81 8.62 27.06
N GLU A 75 21.17 8.92 28.19
CA GLU A 75 21.36 10.18 28.92
C GLU A 75 22.77 10.29 29.53
N ILE A 76 23.30 9.21 30.11
CA ILE A 76 24.67 9.16 30.64
C ILE A 76 25.71 9.34 29.53
N ILE A 77 25.51 8.72 28.36
CA ILE A 77 26.39 8.93 27.19
C ILE A 77 26.29 10.37 26.67
N GLN A 78 25.10 11.00 26.72
CA GLN A 78 24.93 12.41 26.37
C GLN A 78 25.68 13.33 27.33
N GLU A 79 25.56 13.14 28.65
CA GLU A 79 26.27 13.94 29.66
C GLU A 79 27.79 13.78 29.57
N GLU A 80 28.31 12.55 29.47
CA GLU A 80 29.76 12.31 29.32
C GLU A 80 30.33 12.93 28.03
N THR A 81 29.54 13.00 26.96
CA THR A 81 29.97 13.61 25.69
C THR A 81 29.95 15.14 25.75
N ILE A 82 28.98 15.73 26.46
CA ILE A 82 28.89 17.18 26.68
C ILE A 82 30.08 17.65 27.53
N ILE A 83 30.46 16.88 28.56
CA ILE A 83 31.64 17.15 29.41
C ILE A 83 32.93 17.09 28.57
N LYS A 84 33.11 16.07 27.72
CA LYS A 84 34.27 16.01 26.81
C LYS A 84 34.31 17.15 25.79
N GLN A 85 33.15 17.66 25.35
CA GLN A 85 33.08 18.82 24.46
C GLN A 85 33.35 20.14 25.17
N SER A 86 32.97 20.31 26.45
CA SER A 86 33.35 21.48 27.23
C SER A 86 34.85 21.51 27.51
N ASP A 87 35.46 20.37 27.81
CA ASP A 87 36.91 20.28 28.08
C ASP A 87 37.73 20.66 26.84
N ILE A 88 37.38 20.14 25.66
CA ILE A 88 38.05 20.49 24.39
C ILE A 88 37.87 21.98 24.05
N ARG A 89 36.71 22.57 24.36
CA ARG A 89 36.46 24.00 24.10
C ARG A 89 37.26 24.90 25.06
N THR A 90 37.53 24.42 26.27
CA THR A 90 38.33 25.12 27.28
C THR A 90 39.80 25.11 26.89
N ASP A 91 40.33 23.98 26.42
CA ASP A 91 41.70 23.85 25.88
C ASP A 91 41.95 24.73 24.64
N ILE A 92 40.94 24.93 23.78
CA ILE A 92 41.04 25.82 22.60
C ILE A 92 41.07 27.31 23.01
N CYS A 93 40.34 27.69 24.06
CA CYS A 93 40.30 29.08 24.56
C CYS A 93 41.53 29.46 25.39
N GLU A 94 42.16 28.52 26.08
CA GLU A 94 43.39 28.77 26.86
C GLU A 94 44.67 28.91 26.00
N GLY A 95 44.62 28.52 24.72
CA GLY A 95 45.74 28.63 23.77
C GLY A 95 45.90 29.98 23.05
N ILE A 96 45.07 30.99 23.37
CA ILE A 96 45.08 32.31 22.70
C ILE A 96 46.27 33.15 23.20
N GLY A 97 47.49 32.82 22.75
CA GLY A 97 48.68 33.58 23.11
C GLY A 97 50.00 33.21 22.43
N SER A 98 50.08 32.13 21.64
CA SER A 98 51.34 31.64 21.06
C SER A 98 51.36 31.79 19.54
N LYS A 99 52.35 32.52 19.00
CA LYS A 99 52.61 32.71 17.56
C LYS A 99 53.54 31.60 17.01
N ASP A 100 53.19 30.33 17.19
CA ASP A 100 53.91 29.22 16.57
C ASP A 100 53.10 28.63 15.40
N PRO A 101 53.59 28.69 14.14
CA PRO A 101 52.86 28.20 12.97
C PRO A 101 52.62 26.68 12.95
N SER A 102 53.30 25.90 13.80
CA SER A 102 53.03 24.46 13.96
C SER A 102 51.78 24.17 14.83
N MET A 103 51.48 25.06 15.78
CA MET A 103 50.29 25.00 16.65
C MET A 103 49.02 25.37 15.89
N GLU A 104 49.09 26.38 15.03
CA GLU A 104 47.96 26.84 14.22
C GLU A 104 47.46 25.73 13.27
N LYS A 105 48.36 24.98 12.63
CA LYS A 105 48.01 23.79 11.81
C LYS A 105 47.32 22.68 12.61
N LYS A 106 47.78 22.41 13.84
CA LYS A 106 47.14 21.42 14.73
C LYS A 106 45.73 21.87 15.15
N GLN A 107 45.55 23.16 15.39
CA GLN A 107 44.27 23.74 15.80
C GLN A 107 43.26 23.71 14.65
N THR A 108 43.68 24.04 13.42
CA THR A 108 42.82 23.92 12.23
C THR A 108 42.40 22.47 11.97
N ALA A 109 43.33 21.51 12.10
CA ALA A 109 43.02 20.08 11.96
C ALA A 109 42.07 19.57 13.06
N MET A 110 42.18 20.07 14.29
CA MET A 110 41.24 19.76 15.36
C MET A 110 39.84 20.34 15.10
N ILE A 111 39.76 21.60 14.64
CA ILE A 111 38.48 22.23 14.29
C ILE A 111 37.81 21.49 13.13
N GLU A 112 38.58 21.08 12.13
CA GLU A 112 38.09 20.29 10.99
C GLU A 112 37.59 18.91 11.47
N ASN A 113 38.32 18.21 12.34
CA ASN A 113 37.89 16.95 12.95
C ASN A 113 36.63 17.07 13.84
N VAL A 114 36.48 18.16 14.58
CA VAL A 114 35.26 18.42 15.38
C VAL A 114 34.07 18.71 14.46
N SER A 115 34.30 19.41 13.35
CA SER A 115 33.26 19.71 12.36
C SER A 115 32.78 18.47 11.60
N THR A 116 33.69 17.56 11.23
CA THR A 116 33.36 16.29 10.59
C THR A 116 32.62 15.35 11.54
N LEU A 117 33.07 15.23 12.79
CA LEU A 117 32.38 14.45 13.82
C LEU A 117 30.95 14.95 14.08
N HIS A 118 30.75 16.28 14.10
CA HIS A 118 29.41 16.88 14.27
C HIS A 118 28.52 16.71 13.03
N SER A 119 29.10 16.71 11.82
CA SER A 119 28.41 16.36 10.58
C SER A 119 27.94 14.90 10.59
N ASP A 120 28.82 13.97 11.00
CA ASP A 120 28.50 12.54 10.99
C ASP A 120 27.47 12.17 12.07
N LYS A 121 27.52 12.79 13.25
CA LYS A 121 26.49 12.63 14.28
C LYS A 121 25.12 13.19 13.85
N ARG A 122 25.09 14.30 13.09
CA ARG A 122 23.84 14.81 12.50
C ARG A 122 23.27 13.87 11.42
N LYS A 123 24.13 13.29 10.58
CA LYS A 123 23.71 12.29 9.59
C LYS A 123 23.14 11.04 10.27
N GLU A 124 23.77 10.57 11.34
CA GLU A 124 23.32 9.39 12.08
C GLU A 124 21.94 9.60 12.71
N ILE A 125 21.73 10.73 13.39
CA ILE A 125 20.41 11.10 13.96
C ILE A 125 19.35 11.24 12.85
N PHE A 126 19.72 11.82 11.70
CA PHE A 126 18.82 11.98 10.56
C PHE A 126 18.41 10.63 9.96
N LEU A 127 19.37 9.72 9.74
CA LEU A 127 19.12 8.36 9.25
C LEU A 127 18.27 7.56 10.24
N GLN A 128 18.52 7.71 11.53
CA GLN A 128 17.72 7.07 12.57
C GLN A 128 16.26 7.54 12.54
N ARG A 129 16.02 8.86 12.38
CA ARG A 129 14.65 9.41 12.24
C ARG A 129 13.96 8.92 10.98
N ILE A 130 14.66 8.87 9.84
CA ILE A 130 14.12 8.31 8.59
C ILE A 130 13.75 6.84 8.79
N SER A 131 14.55 6.08 9.52
CA SER A 131 14.28 4.66 9.77
C SER A 131 12.92 4.41 10.43
N TYR A 132 12.45 5.32 11.30
CA TYR A 132 11.12 5.21 11.93
C TYR A 132 9.95 5.48 10.98
N LEU A 133 10.19 6.22 9.90
CA LEU A 133 9.17 6.57 8.90
C LEU A 133 9.20 5.63 7.68
N SER A 134 10.31 4.94 7.46
CA SER A 134 10.51 4.02 6.35
C SER A 134 9.96 2.62 6.59
N GLY A 135 9.94 1.80 5.54
CA GLY A 135 9.48 0.41 5.61
C GLY A 135 8.02 0.30 6.02
N ASP A 136 7.74 -0.65 6.91
CA ASP A 136 6.40 -0.98 7.41
C ASP A 136 5.96 -0.18 8.66
N MET A 137 6.80 0.78 9.12
CA MET A 137 6.61 1.54 10.37
C MET A 137 6.22 0.65 11.56
N ARG A 138 6.96 -0.45 11.76
CA ARG A 138 6.64 -1.48 12.77
C ARG A 138 6.51 -0.94 14.20
N GLU A 139 7.44 -0.08 14.62
CA GLU A 139 7.42 0.54 15.96
C GLU A 139 6.18 1.41 16.19
N PHE A 140 5.80 2.19 15.18
CA PHE A 140 4.55 2.94 15.21
C PHE A 140 3.34 1.99 15.30
N GLY A 141 3.35 0.89 14.54
CA GLY A 141 2.32 -0.15 14.63
C GLY A 141 2.21 -0.78 16.02
N TYR A 142 3.31 -0.99 16.75
CA TYR A 142 3.29 -1.47 18.14
C TYR A 142 2.67 -0.44 19.08
N TRP A 143 3.11 0.82 19.00
CA TRP A 143 2.56 1.92 19.79
C TRP A 143 1.06 2.13 19.52
N MET A 144 0.61 1.92 18.29
CA MET A 144 -0.81 2.05 17.90
C MET A 144 -1.72 1.01 18.58
N LYS A 145 -1.22 -0.17 18.95
CA LYS A 145 -2.02 -1.21 19.62
C LYS A 145 -2.52 -0.78 21.00
N GLU A 146 -1.83 0.14 21.65
CA GLU A 146 -2.19 0.68 22.96
C GLU A 146 -3.24 1.80 22.88
N LYS A 147 -3.55 2.29 21.68
CA LYS A 147 -4.50 3.39 21.46
C LYS A 147 -5.92 2.89 21.33
N ASN A 148 -6.89 3.80 21.39
CA ASN A 148 -8.29 3.45 21.20
C ASN A 148 -8.56 2.88 19.79
N ILE A 149 -9.73 2.25 19.62
CA ILE A 149 -10.10 1.62 18.36
C ILE A 149 -10.22 2.61 17.19
N ILE A 150 -10.53 3.88 17.47
CA ILE A 150 -10.68 4.92 16.43
C ILE A 150 -9.31 5.22 15.80
N PHE A 151 -8.28 5.44 16.62
CA PHE A 151 -6.91 5.65 16.13
C PHE A 151 -6.42 4.42 15.36
N GLN A 152 -6.68 3.21 15.89
CA GLN A 152 -6.32 1.98 15.19
C GLN A 152 -7.02 1.88 13.82
N LEU A 153 -8.32 2.19 13.75
CA LEU A 153 -9.07 2.21 12.49
C LEU A 153 -8.46 3.20 11.48
N ILE A 154 -8.06 4.39 11.93
CA ILE A 154 -7.40 5.37 11.05
C ILE A 154 -6.10 4.79 10.48
N ASP A 155 -5.23 4.23 11.33
CA ASP A 155 -3.98 3.59 10.90
C ASP A 155 -4.23 2.44 9.91
N TRP A 156 -5.18 1.56 10.20
CA TRP A 156 -5.51 0.41 9.35
C TRP A 156 -6.04 0.84 7.97
N ASN A 157 -6.86 1.90 7.92
CA ASN A 157 -7.35 2.45 6.66
C ASN A 157 -6.23 3.10 5.85
N LEU A 158 -5.35 3.87 6.48
CA LEU A 158 -4.20 4.49 5.80
C LEU A 158 -3.24 3.44 5.24
N ARG A 159 -2.93 2.40 6.03
CA ARG A 159 -2.20 1.21 5.54
C ARG A 159 -2.96 0.54 4.40
N GLY A 160 -4.27 0.39 4.51
CA GLY A 160 -5.12 -0.17 3.45
C GLY A 160 -5.04 0.60 2.12
N ILE A 161 -5.01 1.93 2.16
CA ILE A 161 -4.84 2.75 0.95
C ILE A 161 -3.47 2.51 0.31
N ALA A 162 -2.40 2.44 1.11
CA ALA A 162 -1.05 2.19 0.62
C ALA A 162 -0.82 0.75 0.11
N GLN A 163 -1.55 -0.21 0.67
CA GLN A 163 -1.43 -1.64 0.33
C GLN A 163 -1.83 -1.98 -1.10
N VAL A 164 -2.53 -1.08 -1.82
CA VAL A 164 -2.79 -1.24 -3.25
C VAL A 164 -1.47 -1.41 -4.03
N MET A 165 -0.39 -0.77 -3.59
CA MET A 165 0.96 -0.91 -4.15
C MET A 165 1.90 -1.73 -3.25
N PHE A 166 1.34 -2.63 -2.44
CA PHE A 166 2.05 -3.50 -1.49
C PHE A 166 2.80 -2.78 -0.35
N VAL A 167 2.45 -1.53 -0.08
CA VAL A 167 3.09 -0.73 0.96
C VAL A 167 2.29 -0.80 2.26
N ASN A 168 2.92 -1.27 3.33
CA ASN A 168 2.33 -1.30 4.68
C ASN A 168 2.78 -0.09 5.51
N ASN A 169 2.49 1.12 5.06
CA ASN A 169 2.99 2.35 5.68
C ASN A 169 1.87 3.41 5.76
N PRO A 170 1.42 3.83 6.95
CA PRO A 170 0.33 4.79 7.10
C PRO A 170 0.72 6.19 6.59
N LEU A 171 1.99 6.59 6.68
CA LEU A 171 2.46 7.87 6.12
C LEU A 171 2.39 7.86 4.59
N SER A 172 2.82 6.77 3.95
CA SER A 172 2.60 6.58 2.50
C SER A 172 1.11 6.63 2.16
N GLY A 173 0.26 6.04 2.99
CA GLY A 173 -1.20 6.10 2.84
C GLY A 173 -1.77 7.52 2.86
N ILE A 174 -1.27 8.38 3.77
CA ILE A 174 -1.65 9.80 3.81
C ILE A 174 -1.25 10.53 2.53
N ILE A 175 -0.02 10.29 2.05
CA ILE A 175 0.50 10.95 0.85
C ILE A 175 -0.26 10.49 -0.40
N ILE A 176 -0.59 9.19 -0.49
CA ILE A 176 -1.44 8.66 -1.56
C ILE A 176 -2.84 9.27 -1.48
N LEU A 177 -3.45 9.37 -0.30
CA LEU A 177 -4.76 10.02 -0.15
C LEU A 177 -4.71 11.49 -0.59
N ALA A 178 -3.63 12.22 -0.28
CA ALA A 178 -3.43 13.58 -0.78
C ALA A 178 -3.33 13.62 -2.32
N GLY A 179 -2.60 12.68 -2.93
CA GLY A 179 -2.55 12.54 -4.40
C GLY A 179 -3.92 12.24 -5.01
N LEU A 180 -4.73 11.37 -4.38
CA LEU A 180 -6.11 11.10 -4.82
C LEU A 180 -6.98 12.36 -4.76
N ILE A 181 -6.81 13.20 -3.73
CA ILE A 181 -7.51 14.50 -3.62
C ILE A 181 -7.06 15.47 -4.74
N VAL A 182 -5.78 15.46 -5.11
CA VAL A 182 -5.25 16.23 -6.25
C VAL A 182 -5.83 15.74 -7.58
N GLN A 183 -6.04 14.43 -7.74
CA GLN A 183 -6.73 13.88 -8.90
C GLN A 183 -8.19 14.34 -8.95
N ASN A 184 -8.97 13.90 -7.97
CA ASN A 184 -10.40 14.18 -7.90
C ASN A 184 -10.92 13.89 -6.48
N ARG A 185 -11.53 14.92 -5.86
CA ARG A 185 -12.09 14.84 -4.50
C ARG A 185 -13.21 13.80 -4.38
N TRP A 186 -14.03 13.64 -5.41
CA TRP A 186 -15.10 12.65 -5.44
C TRP A 186 -14.55 11.23 -5.49
N TRP A 187 -13.51 10.98 -6.30
CA TRP A 187 -12.87 9.67 -6.37
C TRP A 187 -12.18 9.34 -5.06
N ALA A 188 -11.44 10.28 -4.48
CA ALA A 188 -10.80 10.13 -3.18
C ALA A 188 -11.81 9.77 -2.07
N LEU A 189 -12.96 10.44 -2.04
CA LEU A 189 -14.04 10.16 -1.09
C LEU A 189 -14.58 8.72 -1.26
N ASN A 190 -14.89 8.31 -2.49
CA ASN A 190 -15.40 6.96 -2.76
C ASN A 190 -14.36 5.89 -2.40
N GLY A 191 -13.09 6.11 -2.76
CA GLY A 191 -11.98 5.24 -2.38
C GLY A 191 -11.87 5.07 -0.87
N PHE A 192 -11.86 6.18 -0.13
CA PHE A 192 -11.78 6.17 1.33
C PHE A 192 -12.99 5.45 1.98
N ILE A 193 -14.21 5.72 1.50
CA ILE A 193 -15.42 5.01 1.95
C ILE A 193 -15.28 3.50 1.69
N GLY A 194 -14.79 3.12 0.50
CA GLY A 194 -14.54 1.74 0.17
C GLY A 194 -13.54 1.08 1.13
N THR A 195 -12.43 1.74 1.46
CA THR A 195 -11.45 1.25 2.45
C THR A 195 -12.10 1.02 3.81
N VAL A 196 -12.88 2.00 4.30
CA VAL A 196 -13.52 1.96 5.63
C VAL A 196 -14.50 0.81 5.71
N PHE A 197 -15.42 0.70 4.75
CA PHE A 197 -16.47 -0.33 4.79
C PHE A 197 -15.93 -1.74 4.52
N SER A 198 -14.86 -1.87 3.74
CA SER A 198 -14.17 -3.16 3.60
C SER A 198 -13.47 -3.58 4.90
N THR A 199 -12.79 -2.65 5.56
CA THR A 199 -12.14 -2.87 6.87
C THR A 199 -13.17 -3.23 7.94
N VAL A 200 -14.28 -2.49 8.03
CA VAL A 200 -15.38 -2.78 8.95
C VAL A 200 -15.99 -4.15 8.68
N ALA A 201 -16.25 -4.50 7.41
CA ALA A 201 -16.76 -5.82 7.07
C ALA A 201 -15.80 -6.94 7.49
N ALA A 202 -14.48 -6.77 7.32
CA ALA A 202 -13.49 -7.74 7.79
C ALA A 202 -13.51 -7.91 9.32
N ILE A 203 -13.72 -6.82 10.07
CA ILE A 203 -13.90 -6.86 11.52
C ILE A 203 -15.17 -7.63 11.91
N LEU A 204 -16.30 -7.35 11.24
CA LEU A 204 -17.58 -8.03 11.48
C LEU A 204 -17.52 -9.52 11.16
N LEU A 205 -16.79 -9.89 10.11
CA LEU A 205 -16.54 -11.27 9.70
C LEU A 205 -15.44 -11.95 10.50
N SER A 206 -14.94 -11.32 11.58
CA SER A 206 -13.90 -11.87 12.47
C SER A 206 -12.65 -12.36 11.73
N GLN A 207 -12.24 -11.63 10.68
CA GLN A 207 -11.03 -11.94 9.93
C GLN A 207 -9.77 -11.71 10.76
N ASN A 208 -8.63 -12.24 10.30
CA ASN A 208 -7.36 -12.16 11.02
C ASN A 208 -6.98 -10.71 11.37
N ARG A 209 -6.81 -10.44 12.68
CA ARG A 209 -6.55 -9.09 13.19
C ARG A 209 -5.22 -8.50 12.72
N SER A 210 -4.18 -9.31 12.60
CA SER A 210 -2.88 -8.86 12.08
C SER A 210 -2.97 -8.45 10.61
N ALA A 211 -3.73 -9.19 9.80
CA ALA A 211 -3.97 -8.86 8.40
C ALA A 211 -4.82 -7.58 8.25
N ILE A 212 -5.84 -7.39 9.09
CA ILE A 212 -6.60 -6.13 9.16
C ILE A 212 -5.66 -4.97 9.53
N ALA A 213 -4.84 -5.15 10.57
CA ALA A 213 -3.93 -4.11 11.03
C ALA A 213 -2.85 -3.74 10.00
N ALA A 214 -2.44 -4.69 9.16
CA ALA A 214 -1.55 -4.46 8.04
C ALA A 214 -2.25 -3.85 6.81
N GLY A 215 -3.55 -3.57 6.86
CA GLY A 215 -4.32 -2.99 5.76
C GLY A 215 -4.73 -3.97 4.65
N LEU A 216 -4.49 -5.28 4.81
CA LEU A 216 -4.72 -6.29 3.76
C LEU A 216 -6.20 -6.50 3.40
N TYR A 217 -7.12 -6.03 4.24
CA TYR A 217 -8.56 -6.04 3.96
C TYR A 217 -9.10 -4.67 3.48
N GLY A 218 -8.27 -3.63 3.41
CA GLY A 218 -8.71 -2.28 3.00
C GLY A 218 -8.43 -1.95 1.53
N TYR A 219 -7.33 -2.45 0.97
CA TYR A 219 -6.86 -2.01 -0.36
C TYR A 219 -7.81 -2.38 -1.51
N ASN A 220 -8.40 -3.57 -1.47
CA ASN A 220 -9.40 -3.97 -2.47
C ASN A 220 -10.64 -3.07 -2.41
N GLY A 221 -11.12 -2.71 -1.20
CA GLY A 221 -12.21 -1.74 -1.03
C GLY A 221 -11.85 -0.35 -1.55
N THR A 222 -10.60 0.07 -1.37
CA THR A 222 -10.09 1.35 -1.92
C THR A 222 -10.24 1.41 -3.43
N LEU A 223 -9.79 0.36 -4.14
CA LEU A 223 -9.92 0.27 -5.59
C LEU A 223 -11.38 0.13 -6.05
N VAL A 224 -12.22 -0.62 -5.32
CA VAL A 224 -13.65 -0.71 -5.62
C VAL A 224 -14.30 0.66 -5.59
N GLY A 225 -14.10 1.43 -4.52
CA GLY A 225 -14.64 2.78 -4.41
C GLY A 225 -14.14 3.71 -5.53
N LEU A 226 -12.84 3.73 -5.77
CA LEU A 226 -12.24 4.57 -6.82
C LEU A 226 -12.80 4.25 -8.21
N LEU A 227 -12.73 2.98 -8.62
CA LEU A 227 -13.04 2.61 -10.00
C LEU A 227 -14.55 2.58 -10.26
N MET A 228 -15.39 2.34 -9.25
CA MET A 228 -16.83 2.56 -9.39
C MET A 228 -17.16 4.04 -9.64
N ALA A 229 -16.39 4.98 -9.08
CA ALA A 229 -16.54 6.40 -9.37
C ALA A 229 -16.01 6.78 -10.76
N VAL A 230 -14.83 6.26 -11.13
CA VAL A 230 -14.22 6.49 -12.46
C VAL A 230 -15.13 6.00 -13.59
N PHE A 231 -15.76 4.83 -13.42
CA PHE A 231 -16.59 4.23 -14.46
C PHE A 231 -18.06 4.65 -14.43
N CYS A 232 -18.50 5.50 -13.49
CA CYS A 232 -19.89 5.94 -13.43
C CYS A 232 -20.17 7.08 -14.42
N ASP A 233 -21.07 6.85 -15.38
CA ASP A 233 -21.44 7.81 -16.42
C ASP A 233 -22.28 9.01 -15.88
N LYS A 234 -22.76 8.92 -14.63
CA LYS A 234 -23.40 10.06 -13.95
C LYS A 234 -22.42 11.15 -13.52
N GLY A 235 -21.11 10.86 -13.56
CA GLY A 235 -20.06 11.80 -13.16
C GLY A 235 -19.95 12.03 -11.65
N ASP A 236 -19.29 13.12 -11.29
CA ASP A 236 -18.96 13.42 -9.90
C ASP A 236 -20.19 13.79 -9.05
N TRP A 237 -20.10 13.50 -7.75
CA TRP A 237 -21.12 13.85 -6.74
C TRP A 237 -22.48 13.16 -6.92
N TYR A 238 -22.52 12.06 -7.68
CA TYR A 238 -23.70 11.19 -7.73
C TYR A 238 -23.82 10.35 -6.45
N TRP A 239 -24.44 10.91 -5.41
CA TRP A 239 -24.47 10.33 -4.06
C TRP A 239 -25.05 8.92 -3.94
N TRP A 240 -25.96 8.52 -4.83
CA TRP A 240 -26.47 7.14 -4.85
C TRP A 240 -25.36 6.11 -5.09
N LEU A 241 -24.28 6.50 -5.77
CA LEU A 241 -23.12 5.62 -5.97
C LEU A 241 -22.49 5.18 -4.66
N ILE A 242 -22.49 6.03 -3.62
CA ILE A 242 -21.94 5.70 -2.30
C ILE A 242 -22.58 4.45 -1.72
N VAL A 243 -23.90 4.29 -1.90
CA VAL A 243 -24.63 3.11 -1.43
C VAL A 243 -24.07 1.86 -2.10
N ALA A 244 -23.90 1.88 -3.43
CA ALA A 244 -23.32 0.77 -4.17
C ALA A 244 -21.86 0.50 -3.76
N VAL A 245 -21.05 1.55 -3.59
CA VAL A 245 -19.64 1.44 -3.14
C VAL A 245 -19.54 0.76 -1.78
N ILE A 246 -20.41 1.13 -0.82
CA ILE A 246 -20.46 0.49 0.50
C ILE A 246 -20.72 -1.01 0.35
N PHE A 247 -21.78 -1.40 -0.38
CA PHE A 247 -22.14 -2.81 -0.55
C PHE A 247 -21.02 -3.61 -1.24
N MET A 248 -20.49 -3.10 -2.35
CA MET A 248 -19.45 -3.80 -3.10
C MET A 248 -18.15 -3.91 -2.31
N SER A 249 -17.79 -2.90 -1.52
CA SER A 249 -16.57 -2.92 -0.68
C SER A 249 -16.69 -3.89 0.50
N MET A 250 -17.90 -4.05 1.06
CA MET A 250 -18.19 -5.04 2.11
C MET A 250 -18.11 -6.49 1.62
N ILE A 251 -18.23 -6.72 0.31
CA ILE A 251 -18.06 -8.05 -0.30
C ILE A 251 -16.57 -8.42 -0.43
N CYS A 252 -15.66 -7.45 -0.54
CA CYS A 252 -14.24 -7.73 -0.75
C CYS A 252 -13.63 -8.68 0.31
N PRO A 253 -13.85 -8.54 1.62
CA PRO A 253 -13.32 -9.49 2.61
C PRO A 253 -13.82 -10.92 2.43
N VAL A 254 -15.07 -11.09 1.96
CA VAL A 254 -15.64 -12.42 1.67
C VAL A 254 -14.88 -13.06 0.50
N ILE A 255 -14.69 -12.31 -0.60
CA ILE A 255 -13.94 -12.79 -1.76
C ILE A 255 -12.47 -13.03 -1.40
N SER A 256 -11.83 -12.12 -0.65
CA SER A 256 -10.46 -12.27 -0.16
C SER A 256 -10.30 -13.55 0.66
N SER A 257 -11.21 -13.82 1.59
CA SER A 257 -11.17 -15.03 2.42
C SER A 257 -11.34 -16.30 1.58
N ALA A 258 -12.27 -16.30 0.62
CA ALA A 258 -12.50 -17.45 -0.25
C ALA A 258 -11.30 -17.74 -1.16
N LEU A 259 -10.72 -16.70 -1.77
CA LEU A 259 -9.51 -16.83 -2.59
C LEU A 259 -8.31 -17.27 -1.77
N ALA A 260 -8.13 -16.72 -0.56
CA ALA A 260 -7.02 -17.10 0.32
C ALA A 260 -7.06 -18.59 0.70
N ALA A 261 -8.25 -19.18 0.89
CA ALA A 261 -8.41 -20.60 1.17
C ALA A 261 -7.94 -21.52 0.01
N VAL A 262 -7.95 -21.00 -1.21
CA VAL A 262 -7.46 -21.70 -2.41
C VAL A 262 -5.98 -21.37 -2.62
N MET A 263 -5.66 -20.09 -2.82
CA MET A 263 -4.33 -19.61 -3.18
C MET A 263 -3.28 -19.84 -2.09
N GLY A 264 -3.68 -19.83 -0.82
CA GLY A 264 -2.80 -20.11 0.31
C GLY A 264 -2.20 -21.53 0.28
N LYS A 265 -2.82 -22.49 -0.42
CA LYS A 265 -2.26 -23.85 -0.60
C LYS A 265 -0.97 -23.86 -1.42
N TRP A 266 -0.76 -22.83 -2.24
CA TRP A 266 0.46 -22.65 -3.05
C TRP A 266 1.32 -21.48 -2.55
N ASP A 267 1.05 -21.00 -1.33
CA ASP A 267 1.71 -19.82 -0.76
C ASP A 267 1.61 -18.62 -1.71
N LEU A 268 0.42 -18.36 -2.25
CA LEU A 268 0.13 -17.24 -3.17
C LEU A 268 -0.77 -16.19 -2.53
N PRO A 269 -0.48 -14.89 -2.74
CA PRO A 269 -1.32 -13.81 -2.25
C PRO A 269 -2.55 -13.66 -3.15
N VAL A 270 -3.64 -13.13 -2.61
CA VAL A 270 -4.90 -12.92 -3.36
C VAL A 270 -4.84 -11.75 -4.34
N PHE A 271 -3.83 -10.86 -4.19
CA PHE A 271 -3.69 -9.65 -4.97
C PHE A 271 -4.98 -8.82 -5.03
N THR A 272 -5.17 -8.09 -6.12
CA THR A 272 -6.35 -7.28 -6.37
C THR A 272 -7.50 -8.08 -7.00
N LEU A 273 -7.48 -9.43 -6.95
CA LEU A 273 -8.56 -10.27 -7.47
C LEU A 273 -9.92 -9.96 -6.82
N PRO A 274 -10.04 -9.74 -5.50
CA PRO A 274 -11.30 -9.34 -4.88
C PRO A 274 -11.88 -8.05 -5.49
N PHE A 275 -11.04 -7.05 -5.74
CA PHE A 275 -11.42 -5.82 -6.43
C PHE A 275 -11.90 -6.09 -7.87
N ASN A 276 -11.14 -6.85 -8.66
CA ASN A 276 -11.48 -7.13 -10.06
C ASN A 276 -12.82 -7.86 -10.17
N ILE A 277 -13.06 -8.84 -9.29
CA ILE A 277 -14.33 -9.58 -9.24
C ILE A 277 -15.47 -8.65 -8.83
N ALA A 278 -15.29 -7.84 -7.79
CA ALA A 278 -16.33 -6.93 -7.31
C ALA A 278 -16.71 -5.88 -8.35
N VAL A 279 -15.74 -5.12 -8.88
CA VAL A 279 -16.02 -4.10 -9.91
C VAL A 279 -16.54 -4.71 -11.19
N GLY A 280 -15.94 -5.83 -11.65
CA GLY A 280 -16.41 -6.54 -12.84
C GLY A 280 -17.86 -7.01 -12.69
N LEU A 281 -18.23 -7.58 -11.53
CA LEU A 281 -19.60 -7.99 -11.25
C LEU A 281 -20.56 -6.80 -11.24
N PHE A 282 -20.19 -5.70 -10.56
CA PHE A 282 -21.02 -4.50 -10.50
C PHE A 282 -21.25 -3.91 -11.90
N MET A 283 -20.18 -3.71 -12.67
CA MET A 283 -20.25 -3.16 -14.01
C MET A 283 -21.00 -4.07 -14.98
N ALA A 284 -20.87 -5.39 -14.86
CA ALA A 284 -21.63 -6.33 -15.68
C ALA A 284 -23.13 -6.31 -15.34
N ALA A 285 -23.47 -6.16 -14.06
CA ALA A 285 -24.86 -6.13 -13.59
C ALA A 285 -25.57 -4.82 -13.96
N THR A 286 -24.85 -3.69 -14.00
CA THR A 286 -25.43 -2.40 -14.35
C THR A 286 -25.25 -2.09 -15.84
N GLY A 287 -24.04 -2.19 -16.37
CA GLY A 287 -23.75 -1.85 -17.77
C GLY A 287 -24.05 -0.38 -18.11
N HIS A 288 -23.90 -0.05 -19.40
CA HIS A 288 -24.06 1.32 -19.88
C HIS A 288 -25.50 1.85 -19.79
N TYR A 289 -26.50 0.99 -20.00
CA TYR A 289 -27.90 1.39 -20.13
C TYR A 289 -28.72 1.35 -18.83
N ASN A 290 -28.12 1.04 -17.68
CA ASN A 290 -28.85 1.04 -16.41
C ASN A 290 -29.26 2.45 -16.01
N GLN A 291 -30.52 2.61 -15.60
CA GLN A 291 -31.08 3.92 -15.30
C GLN A 291 -30.51 4.56 -14.03
N HIS A 292 -30.11 3.74 -13.05
CA HIS A 292 -29.61 4.18 -11.75
C HIS A 292 -28.08 4.28 -11.70
N PHE A 293 -27.38 3.31 -12.27
CA PHE A 293 -25.92 3.22 -12.22
C PHE A 293 -25.33 2.97 -13.61
N PRO A 294 -25.58 3.87 -14.59
CA PRO A 294 -25.01 3.71 -15.92
C PRO A 294 -23.48 3.76 -15.84
N GLN A 295 -22.84 2.81 -16.50
CA GLN A 295 -21.39 2.78 -16.64
C GLN A 295 -20.96 3.52 -17.91
N ILE A 296 -19.72 4.01 -17.95
CA ILE A 296 -19.15 4.56 -19.19
C ILE A 296 -19.19 3.50 -20.29
N PHE A 297 -19.35 3.94 -21.54
CA PHE A 297 -19.37 3.02 -22.66
C PHE A 297 -17.95 2.48 -22.94
N ILE A 298 -17.83 1.15 -22.94
CA ILE A 298 -16.61 0.42 -23.34
C ILE A 298 -17.02 -0.50 -24.48
N GLY A 299 -16.32 -0.43 -25.61
CA GLY A 299 -16.61 -1.24 -26.78
C GLY A 299 -15.34 -1.70 -27.51
N PRO A 300 -15.45 -2.72 -28.36
CA PRO A 300 -14.32 -3.24 -29.12
C PRO A 300 -13.83 -2.23 -30.16
N VAL A 301 -12.53 -2.27 -30.44
CA VAL A 301 -11.94 -1.49 -31.53
C VAL A 301 -12.37 -2.11 -32.87
N THR A 302 -13.16 -1.38 -33.65
CA THR A 302 -13.73 -1.88 -34.92
C THR A 302 -12.99 -1.41 -36.18
N SER A 303 -12.04 -0.50 -36.04
CA SER A 303 -11.25 0.04 -37.15
C SER A 303 -9.79 0.21 -36.76
N SER A 304 -8.89 0.09 -37.75
CA SER A 304 -7.50 0.43 -37.55
C SER A 304 -7.37 1.93 -37.27
N GLN A 305 -6.58 2.27 -36.25
CA GLN A 305 -6.25 3.66 -35.97
C GLN A 305 -5.07 4.08 -36.85
N ASN A 306 -5.19 5.23 -37.51
CA ASN A 306 -4.10 5.76 -38.32
C ASN A 306 -3.08 6.43 -37.39
N ILE A 307 -1.85 5.88 -37.34
CA ILE A 307 -0.78 6.36 -36.45
C ILE A 307 0.26 7.09 -37.27
N THR A 308 0.36 8.39 -37.03
CA THR A 308 1.39 9.24 -37.61
C THR A 308 2.60 9.27 -36.67
N TRP A 309 3.62 8.47 -36.96
CA TRP A 309 4.79 8.32 -36.08
C TRP A 309 5.58 9.62 -35.82
N SER A 310 5.47 10.63 -36.70
CA SER A 310 6.06 11.95 -36.47
C SER A 310 5.40 12.74 -35.34
N ASP A 311 4.18 12.37 -34.94
CA ASP A 311 3.43 13.04 -33.85
C ASP A 311 3.83 12.51 -32.47
N LEU A 312 4.72 11.51 -32.41
CA LEU A 312 5.21 10.93 -31.17
C LEU A 312 5.99 11.98 -30.35
N SER A 313 5.42 12.38 -29.22
CA SER A 313 6.04 13.32 -28.29
C SER A 313 6.85 12.60 -27.20
N VAL A 314 8.18 12.77 -27.22
CA VAL A 314 9.08 12.26 -26.17
C VAL A 314 8.75 12.85 -24.80
N SER A 315 8.38 14.13 -24.72
CA SER A 315 7.95 14.75 -23.47
C SER A 315 6.69 14.11 -22.89
N MET A 316 5.76 13.67 -23.74
CA MET A 316 4.57 12.94 -23.28
C MET A 316 4.91 11.50 -22.86
N LEU A 317 5.90 10.86 -23.50
CA LEU A 317 6.40 9.55 -23.02
C LEU A 317 7.04 9.67 -21.62
N VAL A 318 7.85 10.70 -21.37
CA VAL A 318 8.43 10.93 -20.03
C VAL A 318 7.34 11.23 -19.01
N ARG A 319 6.34 12.06 -19.36
CA ARG A 319 5.17 12.32 -18.52
C ARG A 319 4.33 11.06 -18.26
N ALA A 320 4.27 10.12 -19.20
CA ALA A 320 3.52 8.89 -19.05
C ALA A 320 4.09 7.98 -17.95
N ILE A 321 5.36 8.14 -17.56
CA ILE A 321 5.97 7.34 -16.49
C ILE A 321 5.22 7.52 -15.16
N PRO A 322 5.11 8.74 -14.58
CA PRO A 322 4.30 8.95 -13.40
C PRO A 322 2.80 8.71 -13.64
N VAL A 323 2.26 9.02 -14.82
CA VAL A 323 0.84 8.74 -15.13
C VAL A 323 0.53 7.24 -15.03
N GLY A 324 1.41 6.37 -15.54
CA GLY A 324 1.25 4.92 -15.41
C GLY A 324 1.25 4.43 -13.96
N VAL A 325 2.00 5.10 -13.08
CA VAL A 325 1.95 4.85 -11.62
C VAL A 325 0.62 5.35 -11.03
N GLY A 326 0.16 6.53 -11.44
CA GLY A 326 -1.15 7.08 -11.07
C GLY A 326 -2.32 6.16 -11.44
N GLN A 327 -2.26 5.56 -12.63
CA GLN A 327 -3.31 4.69 -13.15
C GLN A 327 -3.51 3.40 -12.35
N VAL A 328 -2.57 3.03 -11.46
CA VAL A 328 -2.79 1.95 -10.48
C VAL A 328 -4.03 2.23 -9.61
N TYR A 329 -4.33 3.50 -9.35
CA TYR A 329 -5.54 3.97 -8.67
C TYR A 329 -6.57 4.59 -9.61
N GLY A 330 -6.43 4.42 -10.94
CA GLY A 330 -7.29 5.05 -11.95
C GLY A 330 -7.08 6.57 -12.12
N CYS A 331 -5.88 7.07 -11.82
CA CYS A 331 -5.55 8.50 -11.89
C CYS A 331 -4.68 8.81 -13.13
N ASP A 332 -5.12 9.74 -13.99
CA ASP A 332 -4.41 10.18 -15.20
C ASP A 332 -3.57 11.46 -15.01
N ASN A 333 -3.65 12.11 -13.84
CA ASN A 333 -2.87 13.30 -13.54
C ASN A 333 -1.39 12.94 -13.24
N PRO A 334 -0.41 13.47 -13.98
CA PRO A 334 1.01 13.19 -13.73
C PRO A 334 1.49 13.62 -12.34
N TRP A 335 0.90 14.68 -11.77
CA TRP A 335 1.25 15.15 -10.42
C TRP A 335 0.82 14.14 -9.37
N THR A 336 -0.37 13.56 -9.52
CA THR A 336 -0.87 12.49 -8.65
C THR A 336 0.08 11.28 -8.70
N GLY A 337 0.48 10.87 -9.90
CA GLY A 337 1.48 9.81 -10.08
C GLY A 337 2.84 10.12 -9.44
N GLY A 338 3.31 11.36 -9.57
CA GLY A 338 4.52 11.83 -8.89
C GLY A 338 4.41 11.81 -7.36
N ILE A 339 3.26 12.21 -6.81
CA ILE A 339 2.97 12.13 -5.37
C ILE A 339 2.98 10.66 -4.91
N PHE A 340 2.44 9.74 -5.71
CA PHE A 340 2.48 8.30 -5.38
C PHE A 340 3.91 7.77 -5.36
N LEU A 341 4.76 8.15 -6.33
CA LEU A 341 6.19 7.81 -6.30
C LEU A 341 6.89 8.32 -5.03
N VAL A 342 6.55 9.53 -4.56
CA VAL A 342 7.04 10.05 -3.26
C VAL A 342 6.54 9.20 -2.09
N ALA A 343 5.29 8.74 -2.12
CA ALA A 343 4.78 7.83 -1.09
C ALA A 343 5.53 6.48 -1.08
N LEU A 344 5.86 5.94 -2.26
CA LEU A 344 6.59 4.68 -2.39
C LEU A 344 8.03 4.81 -1.91
N ILE A 345 8.76 5.87 -2.30
CA ILE A 345 10.18 6.02 -1.93
C ILE A 345 10.37 6.18 -0.42
N ILE A 346 9.39 6.77 0.28
CA ILE A 346 9.39 6.87 1.75
C ILE A 346 9.37 5.47 2.38
N SER A 347 8.54 4.57 1.86
CA SER A 347 8.48 3.19 2.36
C SER A 347 9.67 2.36 1.91
N SER A 348 9.97 2.36 0.61
CA SER A 348 11.01 1.53 -0.01
C SER A 348 11.44 2.15 -1.34
N PRO A 349 12.70 2.62 -1.44
CA PRO A 349 13.29 3.02 -2.71
C PRO A 349 13.25 1.92 -3.78
N ILE A 350 13.34 0.65 -3.40
CA ILE A 350 13.27 -0.47 -4.35
C ILE A 350 11.87 -0.61 -4.96
N ILE A 351 10.80 -0.46 -4.15
CA ILE A 351 9.42 -0.44 -4.65
C ILE A 351 9.24 0.72 -5.62
N CYS A 352 9.69 1.92 -5.24
CA CYS A 352 9.61 3.10 -6.11
C CYS A 352 10.34 2.92 -7.44
N LEU A 353 11.53 2.32 -7.41
CA LEU A 353 12.32 2.04 -8.61
C LEU A 353 11.59 1.07 -9.54
N HIS A 354 11.11 -0.06 -9.02
CA HIS A 354 10.39 -1.04 -9.85
C HIS A 354 9.04 -0.51 -10.34
N ALA A 355 8.40 0.41 -9.61
CA ALA A 355 7.23 1.11 -10.10
C ALA A 355 7.55 1.91 -11.37
N ALA A 356 8.62 2.72 -11.35
CA ALA A 356 9.04 3.52 -12.49
C ALA A 356 9.51 2.64 -13.68
N ILE A 357 10.24 1.55 -13.40
CA ILE A 357 10.66 0.58 -14.42
C ILE A 357 9.45 -0.09 -15.05
N GLY A 358 8.51 -0.62 -14.25
CA GLY A 358 7.31 -1.27 -14.76
C GLY A 358 6.47 -0.33 -15.62
N SER A 359 6.31 0.94 -15.22
CA SER A 359 5.63 1.95 -16.03
C SER A 359 6.31 2.17 -17.37
N THR A 360 7.64 2.28 -17.37
CA THR A 360 8.46 2.45 -18.59
C THR A 360 8.36 1.24 -19.51
N VAL A 361 8.41 0.02 -18.96
CA VAL A 361 8.23 -1.22 -19.73
C VAL A 361 6.87 -1.28 -20.41
N GLY A 362 5.81 -0.85 -19.71
CA GLY A 362 4.47 -0.74 -20.30
C GLY A 362 4.42 0.22 -21.49
N ILE A 363 5.04 1.40 -21.37
CA ILE A 363 5.15 2.37 -22.47
C ILE A 363 5.84 1.74 -23.68
N LEU A 364 6.98 1.08 -23.47
CA LEU A 364 7.74 0.44 -24.54
C LEU A 364 6.93 -0.68 -25.22
N ALA A 365 6.21 -1.49 -24.45
CA ALA A 365 5.33 -2.54 -24.99
C ALA A 365 4.16 -1.97 -25.81
N GLY A 366 3.60 -0.84 -25.39
CA GLY A 366 2.57 -0.15 -26.18
C GLY A 366 3.10 0.35 -27.53
N LEU A 367 4.35 0.82 -27.56
CA LEU A 367 5.01 1.24 -28.79
C LEU A 367 5.32 0.05 -29.72
N THR A 368 5.72 -1.11 -29.20
CA THR A 368 6.01 -2.31 -30.04
C THR A 368 4.77 -2.85 -30.74
N LEU A 369 3.58 -2.69 -30.14
CA LEU A 369 2.30 -3.05 -30.77
C LEU A 369 1.67 -1.92 -31.58
N ALA A 370 2.36 -0.80 -31.79
CA ALA A 370 1.83 0.38 -32.45
C ALA A 370 0.47 0.78 -31.84
N SER A 371 0.39 0.89 -30.51
CA SER A 371 -0.82 1.36 -29.86
C SER A 371 -1.04 2.86 -30.09
N PRO A 372 -2.29 3.35 -30.15
CA PRO A 372 -2.55 4.79 -30.22
C PRO A 372 -1.82 5.54 -29.10
N PHE A 373 -1.07 6.59 -29.45
CA PHE A 373 -0.19 7.29 -28.50
C PHE A 373 -0.94 7.83 -27.28
N GLN A 374 -2.19 8.26 -27.44
CA GLN A 374 -3.00 8.74 -26.31
C GLN A 374 -3.20 7.66 -25.24
N LYS A 375 -3.46 6.41 -25.64
CA LYS A 375 -3.58 5.26 -24.70
C LYS A 375 -2.30 5.02 -23.91
N ILE A 376 -1.15 5.28 -24.52
CA ILE A 376 0.17 5.22 -23.86
C ILE A 376 0.35 6.41 -22.92
N TYR A 377 0.03 7.62 -23.37
CA TYR A 377 0.17 8.87 -22.59
C TYR A 377 -0.74 8.91 -21.36
N ASP A 378 -1.93 8.32 -21.46
CA ASP A 378 -2.87 8.16 -20.36
C ASP A 378 -2.46 7.04 -19.39
N GLY A 379 -1.34 6.36 -19.63
CA GLY A 379 -0.78 5.35 -18.73
C GLY A 379 -1.50 3.99 -18.76
N LEU A 380 -2.40 3.76 -19.72
CA LEU A 380 -3.24 2.54 -19.78
C LEU A 380 -2.45 1.27 -20.13
N TRP A 381 -1.25 1.42 -20.71
CA TRP A 381 -0.30 0.31 -20.92
C TRP A 381 0.57 -0.01 -19.70
N SER A 382 0.57 0.86 -18.69
CA SER A 382 1.64 0.90 -17.70
C SER A 382 1.21 0.40 -16.32
N TYR A 383 0.00 0.67 -15.86
CA TYR A 383 -0.36 0.42 -14.45
C TYR A 383 -0.33 -1.07 -14.03
N ASN A 384 -0.73 -1.98 -14.93
CA ASN A 384 -0.58 -3.42 -14.70
C ASN A 384 0.90 -3.84 -14.59
N CYS A 385 1.73 -3.26 -15.45
CA CYS A 385 3.18 -3.47 -15.50
C CYS A 385 3.87 -2.96 -14.23
N VAL A 386 3.44 -1.81 -13.70
CA VAL A 386 3.89 -1.25 -12.41
C VAL A 386 3.71 -2.27 -11.29
N LEU A 387 2.49 -2.80 -11.12
CA LEU A 387 2.20 -3.76 -10.05
C LEU A 387 2.96 -5.08 -10.22
N ALA A 388 3.03 -5.61 -11.44
CA ALA A 388 3.77 -6.85 -11.74
C ALA A 388 5.27 -6.70 -11.46
N CYS A 389 5.85 -5.56 -11.86
CA CYS A 389 7.27 -5.28 -11.66
C CYS A 389 7.61 -5.10 -10.17
N ILE A 390 6.77 -4.41 -9.39
CA ILE A 390 6.94 -4.30 -7.93
C ILE A 390 6.84 -5.69 -7.27
N ALA A 391 5.82 -6.47 -7.64
CA ALA A 391 5.54 -7.75 -7.00
C ALA A 391 6.70 -8.75 -7.17
N VAL A 392 7.24 -8.89 -8.38
CA VAL A 392 8.38 -9.80 -8.66
C VAL A 392 9.71 -9.15 -8.29
N GLY A 393 9.83 -7.82 -8.39
CA GLY A 393 11.04 -7.04 -8.16
C GLY A 393 11.37 -6.77 -6.69
N GLY A 394 11.32 -7.80 -5.85
CA GLY A 394 11.75 -7.73 -4.45
C GLY A 394 10.65 -7.94 -3.40
N MET A 395 9.37 -7.86 -3.77
CA MET A 395 8.28 -8.07 -2.81
C MET A 395 8.04 -9.55 -2.51
N PHE A 396 7.76 -10.37 -3.53
CA PHE A 396 7.46 -11.80 -3.37
C PHE A 396 8.61 -12.72 -3.80
N TYR A 397 9.62 -12.17 -4.47
CA TYR A 397 10.94 -12.78 -4.65
C TYR A 397 11.98 -11.94 -3.92
N ALA A 398 13.01 -12.58 -3.36
CA ALA A 398 14.17 -11.85 -2.86
C ALA A 398 14.88 -11.17 -4.04
N LEU A 399 15.23 -9.88 -3.88
CA LEU A 399 15.83 -9.14 -4.98
C LEU A 399 17.27 -9.60 -5.23
N THR A 400 17.50 -10.14 -6.42
CA THR A 400 18.77 -10.48 -7.04
C THR A 400 18.78 -9.93 -8.46
N TRP A 401 19.91 -9.96 -9.16
CA TRP A 401 19.94 -9.55 -10.58
C TRP A 401 19.02 -10.44 -11.44
N GLN A 402 18.93 -11.74 -11.12
CA GLN A 402 18.08 -12.69 -11.81
C GLN A 402 16.60 -12.37 -11.61
N THR A 403 16.16 -12.09 -10.37
CA THR A 403 14.76 -11.75 -10.09
C THR A 403 14.41 -10.33 -10.56
N HIS A 404 15.39 -9.42 -10.63
CA HIS A 404 15.21 -8.12 -11.31
C HIS A 404 14.91 -8.30 -12.80
N LEU A 405 15.69 -9.11 -13.52
CA LEU A 405 15.40 -9.45 -14.92
C LEU A 405 14.04 -10.16 -15.06
N LEU A 406 13.73 -11.09 -14.14
CA LEU A 406 12.44 -11.76 -14.11
C LEU A 406 11.27 -10.78 -13.91
N ALA A 407 11.45 -9.73 -13.11
CA ALA A 407 10.45 -8.68 -12.91
C ALA A 407 10.19 -7.86 -14.17
N ILE A 408 11.24 -7.54 -14.95
CA ILE A 408 11.10 -6.88 -16.25
C ILE A 408 10.35 -7.78 -17.24
N ILE A 409 10.70 -9.08 -17.29
CA ILE A 409 10.03 -10.06 -18.15
C ILE A 409 8.55 -10.21 -17.75
N CYS A 410 8.25 -10.31 -16.45
CA CYS A 410 6.90 -10.38 -15.92
C CYS A 410 6.10 -9.11 -16.29
N SER A 411 6.69 -7.94 -16.11
CA SER A 411 6.12 -6.65 -16.49
C SER A 411 5.81 -6.57 -17.98
N LEU A 412 6.72 -7.03 -18.84
CA LEU A 412 6.53 -7.05 -20.29
C LEU A 412 5.42 -8.04 -20.69
N PHE A 413 5.42 -9.25 -20.13
CA PHE A 413 4.34 -10.22 -20.30
C PHE A 413 2.99 -9.65 -19.86
N CYS A 414 2.98 -8.89 -18.76
CA CYS A 414 1.79 -8.24 -18.23
C CYS A 414 1.21 -7.17 -19.16
N ALA A 415 2.06 -6.38 -19.84
CA ALA A 415 1.62 -5.45 -20.89
C ALA A 415 0.91 -6.20 -22.04
N TYR A 416 1.58 -7.25 -22.53
CA TYR A 416 1.08 -8.35 -23.35
C TYR A 416 -0.37 -8.72 -23.06
N LEU A 417 -0.51 -9.32 -21.88
CA LEU A 417 -1.76 -9.85 -21.40
C LEU A 417 -2.80 -8.75 -21.17
N GLY A 418 -2.35 -7.55 -20.79
CA GLY A 418 -3.19 -6.37 -20.59
C GLY A 418 -3.99 -6.00 -21.82
N GLU A 419 -3.30 -5.84 -22.95
CA GLU A 419 -3.97 -5.49 -24.19
C GLU A 419 -4.88 -6.63 -24.69
N ALA A 420 -4.43 -7.87 -24.60
CA ALA A 420 -5.22 -9.02 -24.98
C ALA A 420 -6.53 -9.12 -24.17
N LEU A 421 -6.45 -8.98 -22.85
CA LEU A 421 -7.63 -9.02 -21.98
C LEU A 421 -8.53 -7.81 -22.19
N MET A 422 -7.97 -6.61 -22.42
CA MET A 422 -8.80 -5.44 -22.71
C MET A 422 -9.60 -5.64 -24.00
N ASN A 423 -8.98 -6.18 -25.06
CA ASN A 423 -9.68 -6.49 -26.30
C ASN A 423 -10.82 -7.50 -26.07
N ILE A 424 -10.59 -8.56 -25.29
CA ILE A 424 -11.62 -9.57 -24.97
C ILE A 424 -12.75 -8.96 -24.11
N MET A 425 -12.41 -8.25 -23.05
CA MET A 425 -13.38 -7.69 -22.10
C MET A 425 -14.21 -6.56 -22.72
N SER A 426 -13.65 -5.82 -23.67
CA SER A 426 -14.37 -4.74 -24.38
C SER A 426 -15.57 -5.26 -25.18
N VAL A 427 -15.56 -6.52 -25.63
CA VAL A 427 -16.69 -7.17 -26.33
C VAL A 427 -17.91 -7.29 -25.43
N VAL A 428 -17.71 -7.50 -24.13
CA VAL A 428 -18.77 -7.60 -23.12
C VAL A 428 -18.97 -6.29 -22.34
N GLY A 429 -18.36 -5.19 -22.80
CA GLY A 429 -18.50 -3.87 -22.20
C GLY A 429 -17.80 -3.69 -20.86
N LEU A 430 -16.75 -4.45 -20.58
CA LEU A 430 -16.01 -4.41 -19.32
C LEU A 430 -14.56 -3.92 -19.50
N PRO A 431 -14.01 -3.21 -18.50
CA PRO A 431 -12.57 -2.95 -18.43
C PRO A 431 -11.81 -4.20 -17.98
N ALA A 432 -10.54 -4.31 -18.37
CA ALA A 432 -9.66 -5.37 -17.85
C ALA A 432 -9.20 -5.10 -16.39
N CYS A 433 -9.30 -3.85 -15.92
CA CYS A 433 -8.82 -3.42 -14.61
C CYS A 433 -7.39 -3.96 -14.36
N THR A 434 -7.13 -4.56 -13.19
CA THR A 434 -5.83 -5.13 -12.83
C THR A 434 -5.79 -6.66 -12.93
N LEU A 435 -6.75 -7.27 -13.63
CA LEU A 435 -6.74 -8.70 -13.92
C LEU A 435 -5.46 -9.16 -14.66
N PRO A 436 -4.91 -8.39 -15.63
CA PRO A 436 -3.64 -8.74 -16.26
C PRO A 436 -2.50 -8.86 -15.25
N PHE A 437 -2.38 -7.90 -14.33
CA PHE A 437 -1.40 -7.95 -13.24
C PHE A 437 -1.58 -9.21 -12.38
N CYS A 438 -2.80 -9.50 -11.93
CA CYS A 438 -3.06 -10.66 -11.07
C CYS A 438 -2.65 -11.97 -11.77
N LEU A 439 -3.07 -12.16 -13.01
CA LEU A 439 -2.80 -13.39 -13.77
C LEU A 439 -1.31 -13.53 -14.08
N SER A 440 -0.67 -12.47 -14.59
CA SER A 440 0.78 -12.48 -14.87
C SER A 440 1.60 -12.79 -13.63
N THR A 441 1.31 -12.13 -12.51
CA THR A 441 2.13 -12.29 -11.30
C THR A 441 1.91 -13.67 -10.68
N VAL A 442 0.69 -14.20 -10.68
CA VAL A 442 0.42 -15.59 -10.24
C VAL A 442 1.18 -16.60 -11.10
N THR A 443 1.17 -16.44 -12.43
CA THR A 443 1.94 -17.32 -13.33
C THR A 443 3.43 -17.32 -12.97
N PHE A 444 4.00 -16.13 -12.73
CA PHE A 444 5.43 -16.02 -12.41
C PHE A 444 5.75 -16.52 -11.00
N LEU A 445 4.86 -16.36 -10.03
CA LEU A 445 5.04 -16.90 -8.66
C LEU A 445 4.83 -18.41 -8.54
N LEU A 446 4.15 -19.02 -9.51
CA LEU A 446 4.01 -20.48 -9.63
C LEU A 446 5.18 -21.12 -10.38
N MET A 447 5.99 -20.33 -11.08
CA MET A 447 7.17 -20.83 -11.77
C MET A 447 8.16 -21.41 -10.78
N THR A 448 8.56 -22.66 -11.01
CA THR A 448 9.65 -23.32 -10.30
C THR A 448 10.96 -23.13 -11.07
N SER A 449 12.08 -23.06 -10.34
CA SER A 449 13.41 -22.93 -10.94
C SER A 449 14.45 -23.62 -10.06
N ASP A 450 15.38 -24.35 -10.69
CA ASP A 450 16.54 -24.90 -9.99
C ASP A 450 17.61 -23.83 -9.70
N ASN A 451 17.42 -22.61 -10.22
CA ASN A 451 18.32 -21.50 -9.95
C ASN A 451 18.09 -20.93 -8.55
N LYS A 452 19.00 -21.22 -7.62
CA LYS A 452 18.97 -20.73 -6.23
C LYS A 452 18.96 -19.20 -6.07
N ALA A 453 19.27 -18.43 -7.11
CA ALA A 453 19.15 -16.97 -7.10
C ALA A 453 17.71 -16.47 -7.32
N ILE A 454 16.80 -17.33 -7.81
CA ILE A 454 15.37 -17.08 -7.94
C ILE A 454 14.67 -17.66 -6.71
N CYS A 455 14.69 -16.91 -5.62
CA CYS A 455 14.16 -17.35 -4.33
C CYS A 455 12.83 -16.64 -4.02
N LYS A 456 11.73 -17.41 -4.03
CA LYS A 456 10.42 -16.93 -3.59
C LYS A 456 10.43 -16.77 -2.08
N VAL A 457 9.98 -15.61 -1.59
CA VAL A 457 9.84 -15.34 -0.15
C VAL A 457 8.51 -15.92 0.33
N SER A 458 8.51 -16.62 1.46
CA SER A 458 7.26 -17.16 1.99
C SER A 458 6.33 -16.02 2.44
N LEU A 459 5.02 -16.15 2.19
CA LEU A 459 4.07 -15.06 2.45
C LEU A 459 4.02 -14.61 3.90
N SER A 460 4.29 -15.50 4.85
CA SER A 460 4.34 -15.16 6.28
C SER A 460 5.51 -14.24 6.64
N GLU A 461 6.55 -14.20 5.80
CA GLU A 461 7.79 -13.44 6.02
C GLU A 461 7.87 -12.18 5.14
N VAL A 462 7.03 -12.08 4.09
CA VAL A 462 7.01 -10.93 3.18
C VAL A 462 6.74 -9.63 3.93
N THR A 463 7.61 -8.65 3.73
CA THR A 463 7.44 -7.30 4.27
C THR A 463 7.68 -6.24 3.20
N TYR A 464 8.94 -5.88 2.95
CA TYR A 464 9.36 -4.94 1.91
C TYR A 464 10.74 -5.36 1.39
N PRO A 465 11.16 -4.94 0.19
CA PRO A 465 12.27 -5.56 -0.53
C PRO A 465 13.60 -5.52 0.22
N GLU A 466 13.94 -4.38 0.84
CA GLU A 466 15.19 -4.22 1.59
C GLU A 466 15.30 -5.21 2.76
N LYS A 467 14.17 -5.55 3.40
CA LYS A 467 14.12 -6.55 4.49
C LYS A 467 14.05 -7.98 3.95
N ASN A 468 13.31 -8.20 2.87
CA ASN A 468 13.23 -9.49 2.18
C ASN A 468 14.62 -9.96 1.67
N ILE A 469 15.47 -9.04 1.22
CA ILE A 469 16.86 -9.33 0.85
C ILE A 469 17.65 -9.88 2.06
N ARG A 470 17.46 -9.30 3.25
CA ARG A 470 18.17 -9.75 4.46
C ARG A 470 17.74 -11.16 4.87
N ILE A 471 16.44 -11.45 4.80
CA ILE A 471 15.88 -12.79 5.05
C ILE A 471 16.55 -13.81 4.12
N TYR A 472 16.64 -13.51 2.82
CA TYR A 472 17.33 -14.36 1.85
C TYR A 472 18.82 -14.57 2.17
N GLN A 473 19.52 -13.51 2.58
CA GLN A 473 20.94 -13.60 2.95
C GLN A 473 21.16 -14.49 4.18
N GLU A 474 20.28 -14.43 5.17
CA GLU A 474 20.31 -15.29 6.36
C GLU A 474 20.03 -16.76 6.00
N MET A 475 19.02 -17.02 5.17
CA MET A 475 18.74 -18.36 4.65
C MET A 475 19.96 -18.95 3.92
N LYS A 476 20.61 -18.16 3.05
CA LYS A 476 21.80 -18.60 2.31
C LYS A 476 22.98 -18.91 3.23
N LYS A 477 23.20 -18.12 4.28
CA LYS A 477 24.24 -18.38 5.29
C LYS A 477 23.98 -19.70 6.04
N ASN A 478 22.73 -19.94 6.42
CA ASN A 478 22.33 -21.16 7.12
C ASN A 478 22.49 -22.41 6.25
N GLU A 479 22.21 -22.32 4.94
CA GLU A 479 22.47 -23.42 3.99
C GLU A 479 23.97 -23.71 3.82
N GLN A 480 24.84 -22.70 3.86
CA GLN A 480 26.29 -22.88 3.73
C GLN A 480 26.94 -23.44 4.99
N SER A 481 26.28 -23.32 6.14
CA SER A 481 26.73 -23.86 7.43
C SER A 481 26.33 -25.33 7.68
N LYS A 482 25.48 -25.90 6.81
CA LYS A 482 25.08 -27.31 6.83
C LYS A 482 25.89 -28.08 5.79
#